data_AF-A0A949ZQN4-F1
#
_entry.id   AF-A0A949ZQN4-F1
#
_cell.length_a   1.000
_cell.length_b   1.000
_cell.length_c   1.000
_cell.angle_alpha   90.00
_cell.angle_beta   90.00
_cell.angle_gamma   90.00
#
_symmetry.space_group_name_H-M   'P 1'
#
loop_
_entity.id
_entity.type
_entity.pdbx_description
1 polymer ?
#
loop_
_entity_poly.entity_id
_entity_poly.type
_entity_poly.pdbx_seq_one_letter_code
_entity_poly.pdbx_strand_id
1 'polypeptide(L)'
;MEALADLSRAYFLHRICVSDIQPCLDWAADRLAGNQDDGDVDIAVLAMAKDADEAVPLIEGILARHGMQPSTNEQWLAGKHIVQLRAAYLRGEETIESLDRNLTIINNVVGHPAWLAMLSRNCEYATDIPDFRPPFEQEFAYIAALWASASAREDFDAAYRREISNTHDIDYHQRIR
;
A
#
# COMPACT_ATOMS: atom_id res chain seq x y z
N MET A 1 -9.40 13.73 -13.01
CA MET A 1 -9.44 13.07 -11.69
C MET A 1 -8.95 11.63 -11.79
N GLU A 2 -9.52 10.80 -12.66
CA GLU A 2 -9.07 9.41 -12.91
C GLU A 2 -7.59 9.32 -13.31
N ALA A 3 -7.13 10.18 -14.23
CA ALA A 3 -5.71 10.22 -14.62
C ALA A 3 -4.75 10.49 -13.43
N LEU A 4 -5.11 11.37 -12.49
CA LEU A 4 -4.27 11.63 -11.31
C LEU A 4 -4.28 10.47 -10.33
N ALA A 5 -5.37 9.70 -10.27
CA ALA A 5 -5.43 8.48 -9.48
C ALA A 5 -4.47 7.42 -10.06
N ASP A 6 -4.34 7.33 -11.38
CA ASP A 6 -3.36 6.44 -12.03
C ASP A 6 -1.91 6.84 -11.70
N LEU A 7 -1.57 8.13 -11.79
CA LEU A 7 -0.25 8.63 -11.39
C LEU A 7 0.03 8.31 -9.91
N SER A 8 -0.95 8.59 -9.04
CA SER A 8 -0.79 8.35 -7.60
C SER A 8 -0.64 6.86 -7.29
N ARG A 9 -1.36 5.97 -8.00
CA ARG A 9 -1.19 4.52 -7.88
C ARG A 9 0.19 4.07 -8.34
N ALA A 10 0.64 4.51 -9.51
CA ALA A 10 1.96 4.18 -10.03
C ALA A 10 3.07 4.64 -9.08
N TYR A 11 2.95 5.87 -8.57
CA TYR A 11 3.90 6.43 -7.63
C TYR A 11 3.93 5.66 -6.30
N PHE A 12 2.76 5.28 -5.77
CA PHE A 12 2.68 4.44 -4.59
C PHE A 12 3.39 3.10 -4.78
N LEU A 13 3.14 2.40 -5.90
CA LEU A 13 3.81 1.12 -6.20
C LEU A 13 5.32 1.28 -6.32
N HIS A 14 5.80 2.40 -6.85
CA HIS A 14 7.21 2.75 -6.84
C HIS A 14 7.75 2.91 -5.41
N ARG A 15 7.06 3.68 -4.56
CA ARG A 15 7.47 3.92 -3.16
C ARG A 15 7.53 2.65 -2.31
N ILE A 16 6.69 1.65 -2.61
CA ILE A 16 6.71 0.34 -1.94
C ILE A 16 7.60 -0.70 -2.64
N CYS A 17 8.45 -0.28 -3.59
CA CYS A 17 9.39 -1.13 -4.31
C CYS A 17 8.76 -2.26 -5.14
N VAL A 18 7.50 -2.11 -5.55
CA VAL A 18 6.77 -3.07 -6.42
C VAL A 18 6.98 -2.77 -7.89
N SER A 19 7.21 -1.50 -8.25
CA SER A 19 7.46 -1.03 -9.60
C SER A 19 8.66 -0.09 -9.64
N ASP A 20 9.30 0.04 -10.80
CA ASP A 20 10.18 1.18 -11.05
C ASP A 20 9.36 2.46 -11.30
N ILE A 21 10.04 3.57 -11.58
CA ILE A 21 9.42 4.87 -11.83
C ILE A 21 8.80 4.99 -13.24
N GLN A 22 9.09 4.07 -14.15
CA GLN A 22 8.73 4.18 -15.56
C GLN A 22 7.23 4.39 -15.79
N PRO A 23 6.30 3.71 -15.08
CA PRO A 23 4.87 3.95 -15.26
C PRO A 23 4.44 5.39 -14.93
N CYS A 24 5.15 6.10 -14.05
CA CYS A 24 4.89 7.52 -13.80
C CYS A 24 5.38 8.41 -14.97
N LEU A 25 6.50 8.05 -15.59
CA LEU A 25 7.04 8.74 -16.77
C LEU A 25 6.14 8.52 -17.99
N ASP A 26 5.71 7.27 -18.21
CA ASP A 26 4.80 6.88 -19.29
C ASP A 26 3.46 7.62 -19.14
N TRP A 27 2.94 7.71 -17.92
CA TRP A 27 1.74 8.51 -17.64
C TRP A 27 1.90 9.96 -18.11
N ALA A 28 3.03 10.60 -17.83
CA ALA A 28 3.29 11.98 -18.22
C ALA A 28 3.44 12.13 -19.74
N ALA A 29 4.15 11.20 -20.37
CA ALA A 29 4.30 11.15 -21.82
C ALA A 29 2.94 10.98 -22.53
N ASP A 30 2.06 10.14 -22.00
CA ASP A 30 0.70 9.93 -22.52
C ASP A 30 -0.20 11.16 -22.33
N ARG A 31 0.01 11.99 -21.30
CA ARG A 31 -0.68 13.29 -21.17
C ARG A 31 -0.18 14.30 -22.17
N LEU A 32 1.13 14.38 -22.37
CA LEU A 32 1.72 15.30 -23.33
C LEU A 32 1.33 14.94 -24.76
N ALA A 33 1.42 13.66 -25.14
CA ALA A 33 1.02 13.18 -26.46
C ALA A 33 -0.48 13.39 -26.74
N GLY A 34 -1.32 13.33 -25.70
CA GLY A 34 -2.74 13.59 -25.78
C GLY A 34 -3.14 15.07 -25.73
N ASN A 35 -2.19 16.00 -25.50
CA ASN A 35 -2.47 17.41 -25.20
C ASN A 35 -3.45 17.57 -24.02
N GLN A 36 -3.21 16.79 -22.95
CA GLN A 36 -3.99 16.69 -21.72
C GLN A 36 -3.18 17.10 -20.49
N ASP A 37 -2.08 17.83 -20.70
CA ASP A 37 -1.23 18.40 -19.65
C ASP A 37 -1.81 19.69 -19.05
N ASP A 38 -2.88 20.25 -19.66
CA ASP A 38 -3.55 21.48 -19.24
C ASP A 38 -2.60 22.69 -19.04
N GLY A 39 -1.41 22.65 -19.67
CA GLY A 39 -0.35 23.65 -19.50
C GLY A 39 0.45 23.52 -18.21
N ASP A 40 0.33 22.42 -17.47
CA ASP A 40 1.20 22.12 -16.32
C ASP A 40 2.60 21.73 -16.82
N VAL A 41 3.53 22.68 -16.65
CA VAL A 41 4.93 22.52 -17.05
C VAL A 41 5.57 21.30 -16.39
N ASP A 42 5.18 20.94 -15.17
CA ASP A 42 5.80 19.80 -14.48
C ASP A 42 5.40 18.47 -15.11
N ILE A 43 4.23 18.37 -15.77
CA ILE A 43 3.86 17.18 -16.55
C ILE A 43 4.80 17.04 -17.75
N ALA A 44 5.08 18.14 -18.45
CA ALA A 44 6.02 18.13 -19.58
C ALA A 44 7.46 17.81 -19.13
N VAL A 45 7.89 18.34 -17.99
CA VAL A 45 9.22 18.04 -17.43
C VAL A 45 9.30 16.59 -16.94
N LEU A 46 8.24 16.08 -16.31
CA LEU A 46 8.18 14.69 -15.85
C LEU A 46 8.30 13.70 -17.02
N ALA A 47 7.67 13.99 -18.16
CA ALA A 47 7.80 13.17 -19.37
C ALA A 47 9.25 13.10 -19.90
N MET A 48 10.12 14.02 -19.49
CA MET A 48 11.53 14.10 -19.88
C MET A 48 12.50 13.67 -18.78
N ALA A 49 12.00 13.37 -17.57
CA ALA A 49 12.84 12.95 -16.46
C ALA A 49 13.55 11.62 -16.77
N LYS A 50 14.79 11.48 -16.31
CA LYS A 50 15.63 10.32 -16.65
C LYS A 50 15.61 9.22 -15.60
N ASP A 51 15.34 9.59 -14.36
CA ASP A 51 15.40 8.72 -13.21
C ASP A 51 14.43 9.16 -12.12
N ALA A 52 14.40 8.39 -11.03
CA ALA A 52 13.54 8.65 -9.90
C ALA A 52 13.91 9.95 -9.17
N ASP A 53 15.18 10.34 -9.13
CA ASP A 53 15.62 11.54 -8.40
C ASP A 53 15.07 12.81 -9.07
N GLU A 54 15.01 12.83 -10.39
CA GLU A 54 14.36 13.90 -11.16
C GLU A 54 12.82 13.81 -11.10
N ALA A 55 12.26 12.60 -11.18
CA ALA A 55 10.82 12.40 -11.32
C ALA A 55 10.02 12.61 -10.03
N VAL A 56 10.53 12.10 -8.90
CA VAL A 56 9.84 12.13 -7.58
C VAL A 56 9.37 13.55 -7.20
N PRO A 57 10.23 14.60 -7.18
CA PRO A 57 9.78 15.93 -6.76
C PRO A 57 8.71 16.50 -7.71
N LEU A 58 8.73 16.16 -9.00
CA LEU A 58 7.72 16.59 -9.97
C LEU A 58 6.38 15.91 -9.71
N ILE A 59 6.39 14.59 -9.47
CA ILE A 59 5.19 13.81 -9.17
C ILE A 59 4.54 14.35 -7.89
N GLU A 60 5.32 14.57 -6.84
CA GLU A 60 4.83 15.13 -5.58
C GLU A 60 4.23 16.52 -5.76
N GLY A 61 4.88 17.38 -6.56
CA GLY A 61 4.38 18.71 -6.92
C GLY A 61 3.05 18.67 -7.66
N ILE A 62 2.93 17.81 -8.68
CA ILE A 62 1.70 17.61 -9.46
C ILE A 62 0.58 17.12 -8.54
N LEU A 63 0.80 16.06 -7.77
CA LEU A 63 -0.22 15.50 -6.88
C LEU A 63 -0.68 16.53 -5.84
N ALA A 64 0.26 17.26 -5.23
CA ALA A 64 -0.06 18.27 -4.22
C ALA A 64 -0.90 19.43 -4.78
N ARG A 65 -0.56 19.95 -5.97
CA ARG A 65 -1.33 21.04 -6.62
C ARG A 65 -2.77 20.64 -6.91
N HIS A 66 -3.01 19.39 -7.24
CA HIS A 66 -4.34 18.86 -7.49
C HIS A 66 -5.07 18.36 -6.23
N GLY A 67 -4.55 18.67 -5.04
CA GLY A 67 -5.19 18.33 -3.76
C GLY A 67 -5.10 16.84 -3.39
N MET A 68 -4.31 16.06 -4.12
CA MET A 68 -4.04 14.66 -3.80
C MET A 68 -2.98 14.62 -2.71
N GLN A 69 -3.42 14.66 -1.45
CA GLN A 69 -2.54 14.47 -0.31
C GLN A 69 -2.03 13.03 -0.30
N PRO A 70 -0.70 12.82 -0.38
CA PRO A 70 -0.13 11.47 -0.48
C PRO A 70 -0.63 10.55 0.65
N SER A 71 -0.60 11.00 1.90
CA SER A 71 -0.88 10.17 3.08
C SER A 71 -2.28 9.55 3.14
N THR A 72 -3.33 10.24 2.69
CA THR A 72 -4.71 9.72 2.73
C THR A 72 -4.95 8.72 1.61
N ASN A 73 -4.47 9.01 0.39
CA ASN A 73 -4.60 8.08 -0.72
C ASN A 73 -3.70 6.84 -0.56
N GLU A 74 -2.55 6.99 0.07
CA GLU A 74 -1.59 5.91 0.28
C GLU A 74 -2.10 4.82 1.21
N GLN A 75 -2.85 5.15 2.27
CA GLN A 75 -3.47 4.12 3.11
C GLN A 75 -4.54 3.33 2.35
N TRP A 76 -5.31 4.00 1.48
CA TRP A 76 -6.28 3.33 0.60
C TRP A 76 -5.58 2.39 -0.40
N LEU A 77 -4.54 2.90 -1.09
CA LEU A 77 -3.75 2.13 -2.05
C LEU A 77 -3.04 0.95 -1.37
N ALA A 78 -2.47 1.14 -0.18
CA ALA A 78 -1.90 0.07 0.63
C ALA A 78 -2.94 -0.99 0.97
N GLY A 79 -4.13 -0.58 1.42
CA GLY A 79 -5.23 -1.49 1.68
C GLY A 79 -5.59 -2.36 0.47
N LYS A 80 -5.68 -1.77 -0.72
CA LYS A 80 -5.92 -2.52 -1.96
C LYS A 80 -4.75 -3.44 -2.33
N HIS A 81 -3.52 -3.01 -2.07
CA HIS A 81 -2.36 -3.86 -2.30
C HIS A 81 -2.29 -5.05 -1.31
N ILE A 82 -2.71 -4.88 -0.06
CA ILE A 82 -2.87 -5.99 0.91
C ILE A 82 -3.82 -7.08 0.36
N VAL A 83 -4.91 -6.69 -0.31
CA VAL A 83 -5.83 -7.66 -0.95
C VAL A 83 -5.11 -8.47 -2.03
N GLN A 84 -4.27 -7.82 -2.84
CA GLN A 84 -3.48 -8.47 -3.89
C GLN A 84 -2.44 -9.42 -3.29
N LEU A 85 -1.69 -8.98 -2.27
CA LEU A 85 -0.71 -9.80 -1.55
C LEU A 85 -1.37 -11.04 -0.94
N ARG A 86 -2.58 -10.91 -0.38
CA ARG A 86 -3.31 -12.06 0.15
C ARG A 86 -3.66 -13.06 -0.95
N ALA A 87 -4.12 -12.57 -2.08
CA ALA A 87 -4.46 -13.44 -3.21
C ALA A 87 -3.21 -14.17 -3.72
N ALA A 88 -2.06 -13.50 -3.80
CA ALA A 88 -0.78 -14.10 -4.17
C ALA A 88 -0.30 -15.14 -3.13
N TYR A 89 -0.42 -14.84 -1.83
CA TYR A 89 -0.13 -15.80 -0.75
C TYR A 89 -0.96 -17.08 -0.87
N LEU A 90 -2.27 -16.95 -1.10
CA LEU A 90 -3.16 -18.11 -1.27
C LEU A 90 -2.85 -18.93 -2.54
N ARG A 91 -2.23 -18.33 -3.55
CA ARG A 91 -1.74 -19.03 -4.75
C ARG A 91 -0.33 -19.61 -4.57
N GLY A 92 0.34 -19.35 -3.45
CA GLY A 92 1.72 -19.76 -3.19
C GLY A 92 2.77 -18.93 -3.93
N GLU A 93 2.39 -17.75 -4.46
CA GLU A 93 3.30 -16.80 -5.10
C GLU A 93 4.06 -15.95 -4.07
N GLU A 94 3.47 -15.79 -2.89
CA GLU A 94 4.08 -15.12 -1.73
C GLU A 94 4.28 -16.10 -0.58
N THR A 95 5.34 -15.87 0.18
CA THR A 95 5.75 -16.60 1.39
C THR A 95 5.58 -15.69 2.61
N ILE A 96 5.66 -16.22 3.84
CA ILE A 96 5.58 -15.38 5.04
C ILE A 96 6.76 -14.40 5.07
N GLU A 97 7.94 -14.83 4.64
CA GLU A 97 9.16 -14.04 4.59
C GLU A 97 9.08 -12.91 3.54
N SER A 98 8.50 -13.18 2.37
CA SER A 98 8.28 -12.13 1.38
C SER A 98 7.18 -11.16 1.81
N LEU A 99 6.13 -11.66 2.48
CA LEU A 99 5.08 -10.80 3.06
C LEU A 99 5.61 -9.92 4.17
N ASP A 100 6.44 -10.43 5.07
CA ASP A 100 7.04 -9.62 6.15
C ASP A 100 7.84 -8.44 5.59
N ARG A 101 8.65 -8.67 4.55
CA ARG A 101 9.37 -7.60 3.85
C ARG A 101 8.42 -6.57 3.22
N ASN A 102 7.41 -7.05 2.49
CA ASN A 102 6.41 -6.17 1.86
C ASN A 102 5.65 -5.34 2.91
N LEU A 103 5.17 -5.99 3.98
CA LEU A 103 4.43 -5.34 5.06
C LEU A 103 5.30 -4.32 5.79
N THR A 104 6.58 -4.61 6.02
CA THR A 104 7.53 -3.66 6.62
C THR A 104 7.67 -2.40 5.76
N ILE A 105 7.88 -2.55 4.44
CA ILE A 105 8.00 -1.43 3.51
C ILE A 105 6.70 -0.61 3.48
N ILE A 106 5.55 -1.28 3.32
CA ILE A 106 4.23 -0.63 3.31
C ILE A 106 4.03 0.16 4.60
N ASN A 107 4.25 -0.46 5.76
CA ASN A 107 4.04 0.16 7.07
C ASN A 107 4.87 1.44 7.25
N ASN A 108 6.11 1.45 6.76
CA ASN A 108 6.96 2.64 6.76
C ASN A 108 6.42 3.73 5.81
N VAL A 109 6.05 3.35 4.58
CA VAL A 109 5.55 4.29 3.56
C VAL A 109 4.26 4.97 4.00
N VAL A 110 3.34 4.23 4.63
CA VAL A 110 2.03 4.75 5.05
C VAL A 110 1.99 5.29 6.50
N GLY A 111 3.14 5.40 7.17
CA GLY A 111 3.25 6.07 8.48
C GLY A 111 2.68 5.26 9.66
N HIS A 112 2.85 3.94 9.65
CA HIS A 112 2.50 3.03 10.74
C HIS A 112 1.04 3.09 11.21
N PRO A 113 0.06 2.88 10.32
CA PRO A 113 -1.33 3.00 10.71
C PRO A 113 -1.75 1.86 11.65
N ALA A 114 -2.59 2.19 12.63
CA ALA A 114 -2.98 1.26 13.70
C ALA A 114 -3.65 -0.04 13.21
N TRP A 115 -4.30 -0.01 12.04
CA TRP A 115 -4.95 -1.20 11.45
C TRP A 115 -3.96 -2.21 10.89
N LEU A 116 -2.72 -1.80 10.59
CA LEU A 116 -1.70 -2.67 10.02
C LEU A 116 -0.79 -3.29 11.10
N ALA A 117 -0.77 -2.71 12.30
CA ALA A 117 0.14 -3.09 13.37
C ALA A 117 0.07 -4.58 13.76
N MET A 118 -1.14 -5.12 13.94
CA MET A 118 -1.34 -6.53 14.30
C MET A 118 -0.89 -7.46 13.17
N LEU A 119 -1.27 -7.13 11.93
CA LEU A 119 -0.90 -7.90 10.75
C LEU A 119 0.62 -7.98 10.58
N SER A 120 1.30 -6.83 10.62
CA SER A 120 2.76 -6.76 10.50
C SER A 120 3.45 -7.55 11.60
N ARG A 121 3.08 -7.33 12.86
CA ARG A 121 3.70 -8.02 14.01
C ARG A 121 3.51 -9.53 13.95
N ASN A 122 2.31 -9.99 13.62
CA ASN A 122 2.05 -11.43 13.53
C ASN A 122 2.79 -12.06 12.34
N CYS A 123 2.90 -11.34 11.22
CA CYS A 123 3.69 -11.80 10.07
C CYS A 123 5.17 -11.94 10.42
N GLU A 124 5.74 -10.91 11.06
CA GLU A 124 7.11 -10.90 11.55
C GLU A 124 7.37 -12.12 12.43
N TYR A 125 6.55 -12.34 13.47
CA TYR A 125 6.71 -13.50 14.34
C TYR A 125 6.46 -14.83 13.64
N ALA A 126 5.58 -14.90 12.64
CA ALA A 126 5.31 -16.13 11.91
C ALA A 126 6.48 -16.59 11.02
N THR A 127 7.49 -15.73 10.79
CA THR A 127 8.73 -16.13 10.11
C THR A 127 9.55 -17.12 10.95
N ASP A 128 9.59 -16.93 12.27
CA ASP A 128 10.46 -17.68 13.18
C ASP A 128 9.69 -18.56 14.20
N ILE A 129 8.43 -18.22 14.49
CA ILE A 129 7.61 -18.87 15.51
C ILE A 129 6.37 -19.48 14.84
N PRO A 130 6.34 -20.81 14.57
CA PRO A 130 5.25 -21.46 13.83
C PRO A 130 3.85 -21.21 14.41
N ASP A 131 3.75 -21.03 15.73
CA ASP A 131 2.49 -20.74 16.40
C ASP A 131 1.85 -19.41 15.96
N PHE A 132 2.64 -18.47 15.44
CA PHE A 132 2.12 -17.21 14.91
C PHE A 132 1.51 -17.32 13.52
N ARG A 133 1.68 -18.45 12.82
CA ARG A 133 1.08 -18.61 11.48
C ARG A 133 -0.46 -18.54 11.51
N PRO A 134 -1.19 -19.31 12.36
CA PRO A 134 -2.64 -19.17 12.45
C PRO A 134 -3.15 -17.75 12.78
N PRO A 135 -2.64 -17.02 13.80
CA PRO A 135 -3.09 -15.66 14.08
C PRO A 135 -2.71 -14.66 12.99
N PHE A 136 -1.55 -14.83 12.33
CA PHE A 136 -1.21 -14.08 11.12
C PHE A 136 -2.24 -14.29 10.01
N GLU A 137 -2.56 -15.54 9.67
CA GLU A 137 -3.49 -15.85 8.59
C GLU A 137 -4.92 -15.38 8.88
N GLN A 138 -5.35 -15.43 10.16
CA GLN A 138 -6.62 -14.87 10.61
C GLN A 138 -6.67 -13.35 10.44
N GLU A 139 -5.65 -12.64 10.91
CA GLU A 139 -5.58 -11.18 10.76
C GLU A 139 -5.46 -10.77 9.29
N PHE A 140 -4.66 -11.49 8.50
CA PHE A 140 -4.52 -11.20 7.07
C PHE A 140 -5.85 -11.39 6.33
N ALA A 141 -6.59 -12.45 6.66
CA ALA A 141 -7.94 -12.66 6.12
C ALA A 141 -8.91 -11.56 6.52
N TYR A 142 -8.91 -11.15 7.79
CA TYR A 142 -9.79 -10.09 8.29
C TYR A 142 -9.51 -8.74 7.62
N ILE A 143 -8.27 -8.27 7.64
CA ILE A 143 -7.88 -6.98 7.08
C ILE A 143 -8.09 -6.96 5.56
N ALA A 144 -7.70 -8.02 4.84
CA ALA A 144 -7.92 -8.07 3.40
C ALA A 144 -9.42 -8.12 3.03
N ALA A 145 -10.26 -8.81 3.81
CA ALA A 145 -11.70 -8.83 3.56
C ALA A 145 -12.34 -7.43 3.72
N LEU A 146 -11.97 -6.70 4.77
CA LEU A 146 -12.43 -5.32 4.97
C LEU A 146 -12.02 -4.43 3.79
N TRP A 147 -10.75 -4.46 3.41
CA TRP A 147 -10.25 -3.69 2.27
C TRP A 147 -10.85 -4.10 0.93
N ALA A 148 -11.15 -5.38 0.73
CA ALA A 148 -11.82 -5.84 -0.48
C ALA A 148 -13.23 -5.26 -0.61
N SER A 149 -13.96 -5.13 0.50
CA SER A 149 -15.32 -4.57 0.53
C SER A 149 -15.40 -3.05 0.53
N ALA A 150 -14.37 -2.36 1.02
CA ALA A 150 -14.33 -0.91 1.11
C ALA A 150 -14.28 -0.28 -0.28
N SER A 151 -15.05 0.80 -0.52
CA SER A 151 -14.99 1.65 -1.73
C SER A 151 -14.23 2.96 -1.49
N ALA A 152 -14.05 3.34 -0.22
CA ALA A 152 -13.18 4.42 0.23
C ALA A 152 -12.51 4.07 1.58
N ARG A 153 -11.59 4.94 2.04
CA ARG A 153 -10.91 4.78 3.35
C ARG A 153 -11.91 4.76 4.51
N GLU A 154 -12.93 5.59 4.42
CA GLU A 154 -13.96 5.79 5.43
C GLU A 154 -14.79 4.52 5.64
N ASP A 155 -15.04 3.76 4.57
CA ASP A 155 -15.74 2.47 4.66
C ASP A 155 -14.94 1.46 5.48
N PHE A 156 -13.62 1.44 5.28
CA PHE A 156 -12.72 0.60 6.07
C PHE A 156 -12.74 1.04 7.53
N ASP A 157 -12.60 2.35 7.82
CA ASP A 157 -12.60 2.87 9.18
C ASP A 157 -13.93 2.60 9.91
N ALA A 158 -15.06 2.68 9.20
CA ALA A 158 -16.38 2.38 9.74
C ALA A 158 -16.57 0.89 10.04
N ALA A 159 -15.94 -0.01 9.28
CA ALA A 159 -16.06 -1.45 9.42
C ALA A 159 -15.00 -2.06 10.37
N TYR A 160 -13.81 -1.47 10.43
CA TYR A 160 -12.71 -1.98 11.24
C TYR A 160 -13.07 -1.94 12.73
N ARG A 161 -12.85 -3.08 13.39
CA ARG A 161 -12.98 -3.27 14.83
C ARG A 161 -11.66 -3.75 15.37
N ARG A 162 -11.04 -2.95 16.25
CA ARG A 162 -9.78 -3.30 16.91
C ARG A 162 -9.97 -4.50 17.83
N GLU A 163 -11.15 -4.67 18.39
CA GLU A 163 -11.53 -5.77 19.27
C GLU A 163 -11.36 -7.12 18.56
N ILE A 164 -11.73 -7.20 17.27
CA ILE A 164 -11.56 -8.41 16.46
C ILE A 164 -10.07 -8.66 16.20
N SER A 165 -9.32 -7.63 15.77
CA SER A 165 -7.87 -7.74 15.54
C SER A 165 -7.12 -8.23 16.79
N ASN A 166 -7.50 -7.75 17.98
CA ASN A 166 -6.94 -8.22 19.25
C ASN A 166 -7.20 -9.70 19.55
N THR A 167 -8.25 -10.33 18.97
CA THR A 167 -8.48 -11.78 19.12
C THR A 167 -7.54 -12.63 18.26
N HIS A 168 -6.90 -12.02 17.26
CA HIS A 168 -5.88 -12.66 16.44
C HIS A 168 -4.48 -12.50 17.05
N ASP A 169 -4.39 -12.40 18.38
CA ASP A 169 -3.12 -12.38 19.10
C ASP A 169 -2.92 -13.72 19.83
N ILE A 170 -1.66 -14.08 20.06
CA ILE A 170 -1.35 -15.13 21.03
C ILE A 170 -1.18 -14.44 22.37
N ASP A 171 -2.13 -14.69 23.27
CA ASP A 171 -2.01 -14.29 24.67
C ASP A 171 -0.88 -15.10 25.34
N TYR A 172 0.37 -14.61 25.21
CA TYR A 172 1.58 -15.26 25.72
C TYR A 172 1.50 -15.53 27.24
N HIS A 173 0.66 -14.79 27.96
CA HIS A 173 0.49 -14.93 29.40
C HIS A 173 -0.25 -16.20 29.85
N GLN A 174 -0.88 -16.96 28.94
CA GLN A 174 -1.59 -18.19 29.30
C GLN A 174 -0.79 -19.48 29.07
N ARG A 175 0.40 -19.40 28.47
CA ARG A 175 1.26 -20.57 28.16
C ARG A 175 2.39 -20.83 29.17
N ILE A 176 2.46 -20.05 30.24
CA ILE A 176 3.37 -20.28 31.39
C ILE A 176 2.54 -20.65 32.63
N ARG A 177 1.71 -21.69 32.53
CA ARG A 177 1.12 -22.39 33.68
C ARG A 177 1.19 -23.90 33.48
#